data_AF-A0A9W7GEK0-F1
#
_entry.id   AF-A0A9W7GEK0-F1
#
_cell.length_a   1.000
_cell.length_b   1.000
_cell.length_c   1.000
_cell.angle_alpha   90.00
_cell.angle_beta   90.00
_cell.angle_gamma   90.00
#
_symmetry.space_group_name_H-M   'P 1'
#
loop_
_entity.id
_entity.type
_entity.pdbx_description
1 polymer ?
#
loop_
_entity_poly.entity_id
_entity_poly.type
_entity_poly.pdbx_seq_one_letter_code
_entity_poly.pdbx_strand_id
1 'polypeptide(L)'
;MLDLFSFSPPSTCIWTGTGTESDNLAIDLSLSLYNLKASSSSSPPPIPNIVTSNVEHPAVTNYLHRLSTQNIITVRFAEVSLVDGSLPPSVVADLVDDNTCLVTVMTAQNETGKIFNIHEIARLCRTKHPDVLIHTDAAQGIGKCSCTLFGASGKDVNGDADMITVVGHKIGAPKGVGCLIIGDKVGGRLTQVAEKDKGGVGMVGGGQMCGIRGGTENVCYIEAVGRAVDEMGGWRDRMRSGKVELVEALRERMGGDEVVFNCGSDVGGGEGTVSVGFPGCGMCSREIVRKCAAKGLYVAAGSACDSGKEEGSYGGVLEKSGVEERVGRTTVRVSTGWWVEEGDGKWAAEVLAEVVTGRKVGGGEKVEKGEAVEKGSAVEKGKLVTLMGLKAESLNGARGEVVGKDSAKEGRFLVKLAEGGREVSIKGENLKVVALAALGNGEEVRKEEKRKRPAALTGRPGKYKAGYDWREVMKGQEIPRGMEVMSSFEDGVVDIARIPPKWMCDIHLTDGGGGRKDAERCRIEVMGRGMTMGALVDEVEERVGRLVIDVYLDGVKWGDMEATVEKAKLFECKKVAAKLTSAG
;
A
#
# COMPACT_ATOMS: atom_id res chain seq x y z
N MET A 1 -11.10 14.66 6.01
CA MET A 1 -11.71 13.31 5.91
C MET A 1 -12.41 13.09 4.58
N LEU A 2 -13.43 13.88 4.23
CA LEU A 2 -14.11 13.74 2.92
C LEU A 2 -13.13 13.89 1.74
N ASP A 3 -12.21 14.85 1.82
CA ASP A 3 -11.16 15.05 0.81
C ASP A 3 -10.25 13.83 0.61
N LEU A 4 -10.01 13.03 1.66
CA LEU A 4 -9.17 11.81 1.58
C LEU A 4 -9.77 10.79 0.60
N PHE A 5 -11.10 10.84 0.45
CA PHE A 5 -11.89 9.96 -0.38
C PHE A 5 -12.61 10.74 -1.49
N SER A 6 -12.14 11.93 -1.85
CA SER A 6 -12.74 12.75 -2.93
C SER A 6 -14.28 12.88 -2.86
N PHE A 7 -14.87 12.85 -1.66
CA PHE A 7 -16.31 13.03 -1.50
C PHE A 7 -16.65 14.52 -1.50
N SER A 8 -17.77 14.88 -2.13
CA SER A 8 -18.31 16.24 -2.13
C SER A 8 -19.74 16.23 -1.56
N PRO A 9 -20.25 17.34 -1.02
CA PRO A 9 -21.64 17.40 -0.58
C PRO A 9 -22.60 16.94 -1.70
N PRO A 10 -23.66 16.16 -1.40
CA PRO A 10 -24.27 15.90 -0.08
C PRO A 10 -23.61 14.82 0.79
N SER A 11 -22.45 14.29 0.44
CA SER A 11 -21.69 13.37 1.30
C SER A 11 -21.32 14.01 2.63
N THR A 12 -21.29 13.22 3.70
CA THR A 12 -21.04 13.70 5.07
C THR A 12 -20.26 12.69 5.92
N CYS A 13 -19.82 13.12 7.10
CA CYS A 13 -19.18 12.30 8.11
C CYS A 13 -20.08 12.22 9.34
N ILE A 14 -20.39 11.00 9.79
CA ILE A 14 -21.01 10.76 11.09
C ILE A 14 -19.93 10.31 12.06
N TRP A 15 -19.57 11.18 13.00
CA TRP A 15 -18.56 10.86 14.00
C TRP A 15 -19.12 9.90 15.05
N THR A 16 -18.37 8.84 15.33
CA THR A 16 -18.74 7.76 16.24
C THR A 16 -17.66 7.61 17.31
N GLY A 17 -17.93 6.85 18.37
CA GLY A 17 -16.95 6.54 19.40
C GLY A 17 -15.94 5.48 18.97
N THR A 18 -16.28 4.58 18.05
CA THR A 18 -15.39 3.49 17.61
C THR A 18 -15.75 2.99 16.20
N GLY A 19 -14.85 2.20 15.59
CA GLY A 19 -15.18 1.46 14.36
C GLY A 19 -16.36 0.51 14.52
N THR A 20 -16.50 -0.15 15.68
CA THR A 20 -17.64 -1.01 15.98
C THR A 20 -18.97 -0.26 15.93
N GLU A 21 -19.00 0.96 16.45
CA GLU A 21 -20.18 1.82 16.35
C GLU A 21 -20.47 2.22 14.90
N SER A 22 -19.43 2.53 14.11
CA SER A 22 -19.59 2.84 12.67
C SER A 22 -20.13 1.67 11.86
N ASP A 23 -19.60 0.45 12.06
CA ASP A 23 -20.05 -0.75 11.33
C ASP A 23 -21.52 -1.06 11.63
N ASN A 24 -21.90 -1.03 12.91
CA ASN A 24 -23.29 -1.24 13.32
C ASN A 24 -24.20 -0.16 12.75
N LEU A 25 -23.76 1.10 12.78
CA LEU A 25 -24.52 2.22 12.26
C LEU A 25 -24.75 2.10 10.74
N ALA A 26 -23.75 1.63 9.98
CA ALA A 26 -23.91 1.40 8.55
C ALA A 26 -25.00 0.36 8.25
N ILE A 27 -25.04 -0.71 9.05
CA ILE A 27 -26.07 -1.75 8.96
C ILE A 27 -27.44 -1.18 9.30
N ASP A 28 -27.56 -0.44 10.42
CA ASP A 28 -28.82 0.16 10.86
C ASP A 28 -29.37 1.18 9.86
N LEU A 29 -28.51 2.03 9.29
CA LEU A 29 -28.89 3.00 8.25
C LEU A 29 -29.43 2.29 7.00
N SER A 30 -28.80 1.19 6.59
CA SER A 30 -29.22 0.41 5.42
C SER A 30 -30.60 -0.22 5.61
N LEU A 31 -30.88 -0.73 6.80
CA LEU A 31 -32.18 -1.29 7.15
C LEU A 31 -33.27 -0.20 7.22
N SER A 32 -32.93 0.95 7.78
CA SER A 32 -33.85 2.10 7.87
C SER A 32 -34.23 2.59 6.47
N LEU A 33 -33.26 2.69 5.55
CA LEU A 33 -33.48 3.05 4.15
C LEU A 33 -34.30 2.01 3.38
N TYR A 34 -34.05 0.72 3.61
CA TYR A 34 -34.85 -0.36 3.03
C TYR A 34 -36.32 -0.27 3.47
N ASN A 35 -36.55 -0.10 4.77
CA ASN A 35 -37.89 0.03 5.35
C ASN A 35 -38.60 1.32 4.89
N LEU A 36 -37.87 2.41 4.69
CA LEU A 36 -38.37 3.65 4.09
C LEU A 36 -38.93 3.40 2.69
N LYS A 37 -38.15 2.77 1.80
CA LYS A 37 -38.57 2.45 0.43
C LYS A 37 -39.81 1.57 0.41
N ALA A 38 -39.87 0.59 1.31
CA ALA A 38 -40.98 -0.34 1.41
C ALA A 38 -42.28 0.25 1.98
N SER A 39 -42.18 1.26 2.85
CA SER A 39 -43.36 1.90 3.46
C SER A 39 -44.25 2.64 2.45
N SER A 40 -43.74 2.86 1.24
CA SER A 40 -44.48 3.41 0.10
C SER A 40 -45.33 2.36 -0.64
N SER A 41 -45.28 1.08 -0.24
CA SER A 41 -46.03 -0.04 -0.82
C SER A 41 -47.20 -0.47 0.08
N SER A 42 -48.25 -1.03 -0.51
CA SER A 42 -49.44 -1.52 0.21
C SER A 42 -49.23 -2.86 0.93
N SER A 43 -48.11 -3.54 0.68
CA SER A 43 -47.75 -4.81 1.31
C SER A 43 -46.52 -4.64 2.20
N PRO A 44 -46.43 -5.34 3.35
CA PRO A 44 -45.22 -5.31 4.17
C PRO A 44 -44.00 -5.79 3.35
N PRO A 45 -42.83 -5.15 3.50
CA PRO A 45 -41.63 -5.61 2.81
C PRO A 45 -41.27 -7.04 3.19
N PRO A 46 -40.63 -7.78 2.27
CA PRO A 46 -39.95 -9.00 2.64
C PRO A 46 -38.81 -8.68 3.62
N ILE A 47 -38.36 -9.71 4.36
CA ILE A 47 -37.21 -9.57 5.27
C ILE A 47 -35.98 -9.18 4.43
N PRO A 48 -35.28 -8.07 4.75
CA PRO A 48 -34.12 -7.65 3.98
C PRO A 48 -32.98 -8.67 4.06
N ASN A 49 -32.23 -8.80 2.97
CA ASN A 49 -31.04 -9.62 2.87
C ASN A 49 -29.78 -8.74 2.97
N ILE A 50 -28.75 -9.22 3.67
CA ILE A 50 -27.42 -8.61 3.71
C ILE A 50 -26.39 -9.63 3.20
N VAL A 51 -25.59 -9.20 2.22
CA VAL A 51 -24.46 -9.99 1.72
C VAL A 51 -23.17 -9.50 2.37
N THR A 52 -22.34 -10.42 2.86
CA THR A 52 -21.07 -10.09 3.54
C THR A 52 -20.01 -11.15 3.27
N SER A 53 -18.73 -10.89 3.56
CA SER A 53 -17.71 -11.95 3.53
C SER A 53 -17.73 -12.83 4.78
N ASN A 54 -17.20 -14.06 4.71
CA ASN A 54 -17.05 -14.93 5.87
C ASN A 54 -15.85 -14.56 6.78
N VAL A 55 -15.03 -13.56 6.42
CA VAL A 55 -13.80 -13.17 7.14
C VAL A 55 -13.82 -11.75 7.71
N GLU A 56 -15.01 -11.16 7.85
CA GLU A 56 -15.23 -9.84 8.45
C GLU A 56 -14.83 -9.75 9.92
N HIS A 57 -14.67 -8.51 10.40
CA HIS A 57 -14.46 -8.22 11.81
C HIS A 57 -15.68 -8.63 12.67
N PRO A 58 -15.48 -9.06 13.94
CA PRO A 58 -16.58 -9.40 14.85
C PRO A 58 -17.63 -8.31 15.07
N ALA A 59 -17.27 -7.03 14.87
CA ALA A 59 -18.24 -5.93 14.91
C ALA A 59 -19.36 -6.13 13.87
N VAL A 60 -19.01 -6.55 12.65
CA VAL A 60 -19.98 -6.84 11.59
C VAL A 60 -20.64 -8.20 11.84
N THR A 61 -19.86 -9.27 11.98
CA THR A 61 -20.42 -10.64 12.00
C THR A 61 -21.33 -10.91 13.20
N ASN A 62 -20.96 -10.46 14.41
CA ASN A 62 -21.81 -10.65 15.59
C ASN A 62 -23.07 -9.79 15.53
N TYR A 63 -22.99 -8.59 14.94
CA TYR A 63 -24.14 -7.73 14.79
C TYR A 63 -25.15 -8.30 13.79
N LEU A 64 -24.67 -8.76 12.63
CA LEU A 64 -25.48 -9.49 11.65
C LEU A 64 -26.10 -10.75 12.24
N HIS A 65 -25.33 -11.54 13.00
CA HIS A 65 -25.85 -12.71 13.71
C HIS A 65 -26.99 -12.32 14.66
N ARG A 66 -26.81 -11.27 15.48
CA ARG A 66 -27.84 -10.80 16.42
C ARG A 66 -29.13 -10.47 15.68
N LEU A 67 -29.06 -9.67 14.62
CA LEU A 67 -30.24 -9.26 13.84
C LEU A 67 -30.91 -10.45 13.13
N SER A 68 -30.10 -11.38 12.60
CA SER A 68 -30.58 -12.61 11.97
C SER A 68 -31.34 -13.50 12.95
N THR A 69 -30.83 -13.71 14.17
CA THR A 69 -31.54 -14.50 15.21
C THR A 69 -32.84 -13.85 15.69
N GLN A 70 -33.00 -12.55 15.47
CA GLN A 70 -34.23 -11.82 15.74
C GLN A 70 -35.19 -11.81 14.54
N ASN A 71 -34.85 -12.50 13.45
CA ASN A 71 -35.58 -12.51 12.16
C ASN A 71 -35.76 -11.12 11.55
N ILE A 72 -34.87 -10.17 11.86
CA ILE A 72 -34.90 -8.80 11.30
C ILE A 72 -34.29 -8.78 9.89
N ILE A 73 -33.29 -9.64 9.66
CA ILE A 73 -32.57 -9.76 8.40
C ILE A 73 -32.36 -11.23 8.04
N THR A 74 -32.05 -11.48 6.78
CA THR A 74 -31.32 -12.68 6.35
C THR A 74 -29.88 -12.29 5.99
N VAL A 75 -28.95 -13.24 6.08
CA VAL A 75 -27.53 -13.00 5.80
C VAL A 75 -27.00 -14.07 4.86
N ARG A 76 -26.30 -13.65 3.80
CA ARG A 76 -25.55 -14.54 2.90
C ARG A 76 -24.06 -14.23 3.00
N PHE A 77 -23.26 -15.27 3.19
CA PHE A 77 -21.82 -15.17 3.30
C PHE A 77 -21.13 -15.55 1.99
N ALA A 78 -20.40 -14.61 1.41
CA ALA A 78 -19.44 -14.87 0.35
C ALA A 78 -18.20 -15.52 0.97
N GLU A 79 -17.90 -16.74 0.54
CA GLU A 79 -16.73 -17.47 1.00
C GLU A 79 -15.47 -16.99 0.28
N VAL A 80 -14.41 -16.74 1.05
CA VAL A 80 -13.09 -16.52 0.48
C VAL A 80 -12.49 -17.82 -0.08
N SER A 81 -11.58 -17.66 -1.04
CA SER A 81 -10.80 -18.74 -1.62
C SER A 81 -10.01 -19.49 -0.54
N LEU A 82 -10.17 -20.81 -0.50
CA LEU A 82 -9.36 -21.71 0.34
C LEU A 82 -7.91 -21.84 -0.17
N VAL A 83 -7.59 -21.28 -1.34
CA VAL A 83 -6.24 -21.37 -1.92
C VAL A 83 -5.35 -20.23 -1.44
N ASP A 84 -5.91 -19.02 -1.36
CA ASP A 84 -5.12 -17.81 -1.14
C ASP A 84 -5.83 -16.73 -0.30
N GLY A 85 -7.02 -17.03 0.24
CA GLY A 85 -7.84 -16.08 1.00
C GLY A 85 -8.37 -14.90 0.19
N SER A 86 -8.32 -14.96 -1.14
CA SER A 86 -8.92 -13.92 -2.00
C SER A 86 -10.45 -13.98 -1.97
N LEU A 87 -11.10 -12.84 -2.23
CA LEU A 87 -12.55 -12.75 -2.39
C LEU A 87 -12.86 -12.31 -3.83
N PRO A 88 -13.19 -13.24 -4.74
CA PRO A 88 -13.56 -12.89 -6.10
C PRO A 88 -14.84 -12.03 -6.11
N PRO A 89 -14.85 -10.86 -6.76
CA PRO A 89 -16.02 -9.97 -6.77
C PRO A 89 -17.31 -10.62 -7.30
N SER A 90 -17.20 -11.57 -8.23
CA SER A 90 -18.33 -12.33 -8.76
C SER A 90 -19.04 -13.17 -7.69
N VAL A 91 -18.29 -13.77 -6.75
CA VAL A 91 -18.87 -14.58 -5.66
C VAL A 91 -19.76 -13.72 -4.77
N VAL A 92 -19.40 -12.46 -4.55
CA VAL A 92 -20.26 -11.52 -3.81
C VAL A 92 -21.48 -11.14 -4.63
N ALA A 93 -21.28 -10.78 -5.90
CA ALA A 93 -22.36 -10.31 -6.78
C ALA A 93 -23.43 -11.39 -7.06
N ASP A 94 -23.04 -12.67 -7.10
CA ASP A 94 -23.98 -13.78 -7.33
C ASP A 94 -24.87 -14.08 -6.11
N LEU A 95 -24.54 -13.55 -4.93
CA LEU A 95 -25.37 -13.67 -3.72
C LEU A 95 -26.39 -12.53 -3.56
N VAL A 96 -26.25 -11.46 -4.35
CA VAL A 96 -27.16 -10.31 -4.32
C VAL A 96 -28.46 -10.68 -5.04
N ASP A 97 -29.59 -10.28 -4.45
CA ASP A 97 -30.91 -10.37 -5.05
C ASP A 97 -31.71 -9.08 -4.83
N ASP A 98 -32.97 -9.07 -5.28
CA ASP A 98 -33.86 -7.90 -5.17
C ASP A 98 -34.20 -7.50 -3.73
N ASN A 99 -34.00 -8.39 -2.77
CA ASN A 99 -34.21 -8.12 -1.35
C ASN A 99 -32.91 -7.71 -0.64
N THR A 100 -31.76 -7.78 -1.32
CA THR A 100 -30.48 -7.36 -0.75
C THR A 100 -30.47 -5.86 -0.55
N CYS A 101 -30.45 -5.42 0.71
CA CYS A 101 -30.38 -4.00 1.05
C CYS A 101 -28.93 -3.50 1.17
N LEU A 102 -28.00 -4.38 1.54
CA LEU A 102 -26.62 -4.04 1.82
C LEU A 102 -25.67 -5.17 1.39
N VAL A 103 -24.58 -4.78 0.74
CA VAL A 103 -23.35 -5.57 0.64
C VAL A 103 -22.32 -4.91 1.57
N THR A 104 -21.82 -5.63 2.57
CA THR A 104 -20.80 -5.15 3.49
C THR A 104 -19.55 -6.02 3.42
N VAL A 105 -18.43 -5.46 2.98
CA VAL A 105 -17.16 -6.20 2.84
C VAL A 105 -16.01 -5.32 3.32
N MET A 106 -15.21 -5.80 4.27
CA MET A 106 -14.03 -5.06 4.74
C MET A 106 -13.02 -4.84 3.61
N THR A 107 -12.33 -3.71 3.62
CA THR A 107 -11.37 -3.39 2.55
C THR A 107 -10.13 -4.27 2.63
N ALA A 108 -9.63 -4.48 3.84
CA ALA A 108 -8.44 -5.26 4.09
C ALA A 108 -8.61 -6.12 5.34
N GLN A 109 -8.31 -7.40 5.21
CA GLN A 109 -8.45 -8.40 6.25
C GLN A 109 -7.37 -8.18 7.32
N ASN A 110 -7.77 -8.03 8.58
CA ASN A 110 -6.89 -7.61 9.68
C ASN A 110 -5.91 -8.67 10.21
N GLU A 111 -6.06 -9.93 9.84
CA GLU A 111 -5.20 -11.06 10.21
C GLU A 111 -4.23 -11.44 9.10
N THR A 112 -4.71 -11.56 7.86
CA THR A 112 -3.91 -11.99 6.70
C THR A 112 -3.35 -10.83 5.90
N GLY A 113 -3.94 -9.65 6.04
CA GLY A 113 -3.63 -8.50 5.21
C GLY A 113 -4.25 -8.56 3.81
N LYS A 114 -5.06 -9.57 3.47
CA LYS A 114 -5.66 -9.63 2.12
C LYS A 114 -6.54 -8.41 1.85
N ILE A 115 -6.38 -7.84 0.67
CA ILE A 115 -7.15 -6.69 0.19
C ILE A 115 -8.30 -7.22 -0.68
N PHE A 116 -9.50 -6.70 -0.49
CA PHE A 116 -10.67 -7.00 -1.30
C PHE A 116 -11.02 -5.83 -2.22
N ASN A 117 -11.37 -6.14 -3.47
CA ASN A 117 -11.61 -5.13 -4.50
C ASN A 117 -13.04 -4.59 -4.39
N ILE A 118 -13.22 -3.59 -3.53
CA ILE A 118 -14.54 -3.00 -3.23
C ILE A 118 -15.16 -2.32 -4.46
N HIS A 119 -14.35 -1.63 -5.27
CA HIS A 119 -14.80 -1.03 -6.53
C HIS A 119 -15.44 -2.08 -7.45
N GLU A 120 -14.75 -3.20 -7.70
CA GLU A 120 -15.27 -4.24 -8.58
C GLU A 120 -16.49 -4.97 -8.00
N ILE A 121 -16.51 -5.20 -6.67
CA ILE A 121 -17.70 -5.72 -5.97
C ILE A 121 -18.89 -4.80 -6.20
N ALA A 122 -18.73 -3.50 -5.95
CA ALA A 122 -19.77 -2.49 -6.11
C ALA A 122 -20.30 -2.46 -7.55
N ARG A 123 -19.40 -2.42 -8.53
CA ARG A 123 -19.73 -2.41 -9.96
C ARG A 123 -20.55 -3.64 -10.37
N LEU A 124 -20.12 -4.84 -10.00
CA LEU A 124 -20.81 -6.07 -10.37
C LEU A 124 -22.17 -6.20 -9.68
N CYS A 125 -22.24 -5.88 -8.38
CA CYS A 125 -23.50 -5.93 -7.64
C CYS A 125 -24.53 -4.98 -8.25
N ARG A 126 -24.14 -3.73 -8.56
CA ARG A 126 -25.04 -2.72 -9.14
C ARG A 126 -25.37 -2.92 -10.61
N THR A 127 -24.62 -3.74 -11.33
CA THR A 127 -24.97 -4.12 -12.71
C THR A 127 -26.31 -4.85 -12.76
N LYS A 128 -26.59 -5.69 -11.77
CA LYS A 128 -27.86 -6.42 -11.65
C LYS A 128 -28.85 -5.73 -10.70
N HIS A 129 -28.35 -5.11 -9.62
CA HIS A 129 -29.16 -4.50 -8.57
C HIS A 129 -28.70 -3.06 -8.27
N PRO A 130 -29.06 -2.06 -9.11
CA PRO A 130 -28.58 -0.67 -9.00
C PRO A 130 -28.81 -0.01 -7.64
N ASP A 131 -29.86 -0.44 -6.94
CA ASP A 131 -30.28 0.13 -5.66
C ASP A 131 -29.54 -0.43 -4.45
N VAL A 132 -28.80 -1.55 -4.58
CA VAL A 132 -28.06 -2.14 -3.46
C VAL A 132 -27.05 -1.14 -2.87
N LEU A 133 -27.00 -1.07 -1.54
CA LEU A 133 -26.01 -0.25 -0.84
C LEU A 133 -24.71 -1.02 -0.65
N ILE A 134 -23.59 -0.31 -0.71
CA ILE A 134 -22.25 -0.88 -0.49
C ILE A 134 -21.63 -0.23 0.75
N HIS A 135 -21.23 -1.04 1.73
CA HIS A 135 -20.45 -0.63 2.89
C HIS A 135 -19.09 -1.32 2.88
N THR A 136 -18.05 -0.60 3.34
CA THR A 136 -16.75 -1.22 3.61
C THR A 136 -16.16 -0.80 4.96
N ASP A 137 -15.73 -1.79 5.74
CA ASP A 137 -14.86 -1.56 6.90
C ASP A 137 -13.43 -1.27 6.42
N ALA A 138 -13.04 0.00 6.48
CA ALA A 138 -11.74 0.49 6.05
C ALA A 138 -10.72 0.60 7.20
N ALA A 139 -10.99 0.01 8.38
CA ALA A 139 -10.10 0.06 9.54
C ALA A 139 -8.64 -0.34 9.23
N GLN A 140 -8.44 -1.24 8.27
CA GLN A 140 -7.10 -1.67 7.83
C GLN A 140 -6.72 -1.18 6.44
N GLY A 141 -7.59 -0.45 5.74
CA GLY A 141 -7.30 0.08 4.41
C GLY A 141 -6.67 1.47 4.46
N ILE A 142 -7.17 2.36 5.32
CA ILE A 142 -6.76 3.77 5.33
C ILE A 142 -5.28 3.92 5.72
N GLY A 143 -4.50 4.59 4.86
CA GLY A 143 -3.06 4.80 5.03
C GLY A 143 -2.19 3.57 4.83
N LYS A 144 -2.79 2.40 4.58
CA LYS A 144 -2.14 1.07 4.50
C LYS A 144 -2.38 0.35 3.20
N CYS A 145 -3.29 0.85 2.38
CA CYS A 145 -3.63 0.37 1.06
C CYS A 145 -3.66 1.57 0.10
N SER A 146 -3.61 1.32 -1.20
CA SER A 146 -3.85 2.39 -2.16
C SER A 146 -5.25 2.97 -2.01
N CYS A 147 -5.37 4.31 -1.93
CA CYS A 147 -6.67 4.97 -1.92
C CYS A 147 -7.46 4.67 -3.20
N THR A 148 -6.76 4.31 -4.29
CA THR A 148 -7.40 3.85 -5.54
C THR A 148 -8.19 2.54 -5.40
N LEU A 149 -7.97 1.76 -4.34
CA LEU A 149 -8.76 0.55 -4.04
C LEU A 149 -10.16 0.89 -3.49
N PHE A 150 -10.37 2.15 -3.11
CA PHE A 150 -11.68 2.71 -2.79
C PHE A 150 -12.29 3.47 -4.00
N GLY A 151 -11.57 3.58 -5.12
CA GLY A 151 -11.99 4.28 -6.35
C GLY A 151 -10.82 4.51 -7.30
N ALA A 152 -10.78 3.79 -8.45
CA ALA A 152 -9.56 3.60 -9.25
C ALA A 152 -9.03 4.84 -9.99
N SER A 153 -9.72 5.98 -9.98
CA SER A 153 -9.39 7.13 -10.85
C SER A 153 -8.87 8.38 -10.13
N GLY A 154 -8.78 8.40 -8.79
CA GLY A 154 -8.46 9.62 -8.03
C GLY A 154 -9.47 10.76 -8.22
N LYS A 155 -10.51 10.57 -9.05
CA LYS A 155 -11.58 11.53 -9.32
C LYS A 155 -12.94 11.04 -8.85
N ASP A 156 -13.16 9.73 -8.73
CA ASP A 156 -14.44 9.18 -8.26
C ASP A 156 -14.22 7.97 -7.34
N VAL A 157 -13.98 8.23 -6.05
CA VAL A 157 -14.37 7.31 -4.95
C VAL A 157 -15.88 7.47 -4.68
N ASN A 158 -16.45 8.59 -5.13
CA ASN A 158 -17.86 8.88 -5.06
C ASN A 158 -18.62 7.88 -5.94
N GLY A 159 -19.31 6.93 -5.30
CA GLY A 159 -20.20 6.00 -5.98
C GLY A 159 -19.80 4.52 -5.91
N ASP A 160 -18.63 4.13 -5.41
CA ASP A 160 -18.31 2.70 -5.23
C ASP A 160 -18.80 2.18 -3.88
N ALA A 161 -18.34 2.77 -2.78
CA ALA A 161 -18.90 2.55 -1.46
C ALA A 161 -19.88 3.68 -1.10
N ASP A 162 -21.07 3.31 -0.65
CA ASP A 162 -22.07 4.25 -0.13
C ASP A 162 -21.77 4.65 1.32
N MET A 163 -21.07 3.78 2.07
CA MET A 163 -20.63 4.03 3.43
C MET A 163 -19.25 3.43 3.70
N ILE A 164 -18.40 4.14 4.45
CA ILE A 164 -17.03 3.69 4.78
C ILE A 164 -16.76 3.87 6.27
N THR A 165 -16.48 2.77 6.98
CA THR A 165 -16.06 2.83 8.38
C THR A 165 -14.60 3.25 8.49
N VAL A 166 -14.35 4.27 9.31
CA VAL A 166 -13.03 4.81 9.67
C VAL A 166 -12.79 4.59 11.17
N VAL A 167 -11.58 4.14 11.52
CA VAL A 167 -11.20 3.84 12.91
C VAL A 167 -9.99 4.66 13.32
N GLY A 168 -10.18 5.64 14.21
CA GLY A 168 -9.14 6.62 14.55
C GLY A 168 -7.82 6.00 15.01
N HIS A 169 -7.86 5.09 15.99
CA HIS A 169 -6.64 4.45 16.51
C HIS A 169 -5.91 3.52 15.53
N LYS A 170 -6.51 3.21 14.38
CA LYS A 170 -5.83 2.47 13.31
C LYS A 170 -5.04 3.37 12.37
N ILE A 171 -5.27 4.69 12.46
CA ILE A 171 -4.62 5.74 11.67
C ILE A 171 -3.92 6.78 12.55
N GLY A 172 -3.56 6.44 13.79
CA GLY A 172 -2.76 7.29 14.67
C GLY A 172 -3.52 8.28 15.55
N ALA A 173 -4.84 8.34 15.47
CA ALA A 173 -5.64 9.12 16.41
C ALA A 173 -5.84 8.38 17.76
N PRO A 174 -6.29 9.06 18.82
CA PRO A 174 -6.64 8.41 20.09
C PRO A 174 -7.70 7.30 19.93
N LYS A 175 -7.68 6.31 20.83
CA LYS A 175 -8.80 5.36 20.98
C LYS A 175 -10.04 6.09 21.45
N GLY A 176 -11.23 5.68 21.01
CA GLY A 176 -12.49 6.33 21.40
C GLY A 176 -12.99 7.37 20.39
N VAL A 177 -12.51 7.32 19.14
CA VAL A 177 -13.10 8.02 18.00
C VAL A 177 -13.08 7.16 16.75
N GLY A 178 -14.18 7.18 16.02
CA GLY A 178 -14.38 6.62 14.69
C GLY A 178 -15.20 7.58 13.84
N CYS A 179 -15.38 7.21 12.58
CA CYS A 179 -16.26 7.93 11.67
C CYS A 179 -16.92 6.93 10.73
N LEU A 180 -18.18 7.18 10.36
CA LEU A 180 -18.81 6.58 9.20
C LEU A 180 -18.90 7.66 8.13
N ILE A 181 -18.14 7.51 7.05
CA ILE A 181 -18.28 8.37 5.88
C ILE A 181 -19.52 7.89 5.13
N ILE A 182 -20.34 8.85 4.69
CA ILE A 182 -21.61 8.61 4.03
C ILE A 182 -21.56 9.28 2.66
N GLY A 183 -21.65 8.49 1.59
CA GLY A 183 -21.73 8.96 0.21
C GLY A 183 -23.12 9.46 -0.16
N ASP A 184 -23.23 10.11 -1.32
CA ASP A 184 -24.42 10.88 -1.74
C ASP A 184 -25.73 10.07 -1.73
N LYS A 185 -25.68 8.80 -2.13
CA LYS A 185 -26.86 7.89 -2.20
C LYS A 185 -27.53 7.70 -0.84
N VAL A 186 -26.77 7.75 0.24
CA VAL A 186 -27.27 7.67 1.62
C VAL A 186 -27.43 9.07 2.20
N GLY A 187 -26.47 9.97 1.96
CA GLY A 187 -26.43 11.35 2.45
C GLY A 187 -27.71 12.13 2.13
N GLY A 188 -28.19 12.07 0.88
CA GLY A 188 -29.40 12.76 0.46
C GLY A 188 -30.70 12.27 1.13
N ARG A 189 -30.67 11.16 1.86
CA ARG A 189 -31.83 10.56 2.54
C ARG A 189 -31.69 10.54 4.07
N LEU A 190 -30.59 11.05 4.63
CA LEU A 190 -30.35 11.03 6.08
C LEU A 190 -31.43 11.74 6.88
N THR A 191 -31.90 12.91 6.42
CA THR A 191 -32.95 13.66 7.12
C THR A 191 -34.26 12.85 7.18
N GLN A 192 -34.61 12.16 6.09
CA GLN A 192 -35.82 11.32 6.04
C GLN A 192 -35.73 10.14 7.03
N VAL A 193 -34.54 9.55 7.14
CA VAL A 193 -34.24 8.51 8.14
C VAL A 193 -34.38 9.06 9.55
N ALA A 194 -33.72 10.18 9.85
CA ALA A 194 -33.75 10.81 11.17
C ALA A 194 -35.17 11.19 11.61
N GLU A 195 -35.99 11.72 10.71
CA GLU A 195 -37.37 12.12 10.99
C GLU A 195 -38.28 10.90 11.24
N LYS A 196 -38.23 9.88 10.37
CA LYS A 196 -39.07 8.69 10.50
C LYS A 196 -38.77 7.91 11.77
N ASP A 197 -37.49 7.74 12.07
CA ASP A 197 -37.05 6.97 13.22
C ASP A 197 -37.01 7.81 14.51
N LYS A 198 -37.47 9.07 14.46
CA LYS A 198 -37.45 10.04 15.59
C LYS A 198 -36.06 10.18 16.24
N GLY A 199 -35.01 10.20 15.43
CA GLY A 199 -33.62 10.19 15.87
C GLY A 199 -33.12 8.80 16.32
N GLY A 200 -33.76 7.74 15.82
CA GLY A 200 -33.67 6.36 16.30
C GLY A 200 -32.56 5.48 15.74
N VAL A 201 -31.77 5.95 14.75
CA VAL A 201 -30.80 5.08 14.06
C VAL A 201 -29.44 5.13 14.74
N GLY A 202 -29.07 4.07 15.45
CA GLY A 202 -27.84 4.03 16.24
C GLY A 202 -28.06 4.49 17.67
N MET A 203 -27.88 5.80 17.95
CA MET A 203 -27.97 6.33 19.32
C MET A 203 -28.91 7.54 19.43
N VAL A 204 -30.04 7.34 20.10
CA VAL A 204 -31.08 8.36 20.32
C VAL A 204 -30.59 9.47 21.23
N GLY A 205 -30.75 10.73 20.83
CA GLY A 205 -30.30 11.87 21.61
C GLY A 205 -30.74 13.24 21.08
N GLY A 206 -29.93 14.27 21.36
CA GLY A 206 -30.28 15.68 21.18
C GLY A 206 -30.14 16.26 19.76
N GLY A 207 -30.09 15.42 18.73
CA GLY A 207 -30.02 15.87 17.33
C GLY A 207 -28.62 16.07 16.74
N GLN A 208 -27.55 15.73 17.47
CA GLN A 208 -26.18 15.75 16.93
C GLN A 208 -26.04 14.83 15.70
N MET A 209 -25.02 15.09 14.88
CA MET A 209 -24.71 14.31 13.67
C MET A 209 -25.96 14.07 12.79
N CYS A 210 -26.62 15.15 12.38
CA CYS A 210 -27.83 15.14 11.55
C CYS A 210 -29.03 14.38 12.18
N GLY A 211 -29.06 14.25 13.50
CA GLY A 211 -30.08 13.47 14.21
C GLY A 211 -29.89 11.95 14.11
N ILE A 212 -28.82 11.47 13.49
CA ILE A 212 -28.50 10.05 13.38
C ILE A 212 -27.79 9.59 14.66
N ARG A 213 -26.75 10.29 15.09
CA ARG A 213 -25.94 9.87 16.25
C ARG A 213 -25.95 10.95 17.32
N GLY A 214 -26.75 10.75 18.35
CA GLY A 214 -26.87 11.66 19.49
C GLY A 214 -25.62 11.74 20.37
N GLY A 215 -25.58 12.75 21.24
CA GLY A 215 -24.51 12.94 22.22
C GLY A 215 -23.48 13.99 21.79
N THR A 216 -23.01 14.77 22.76
CA THR A 216 -22.07 15.88 22.54
C THR A 216 -20.82 15.41 21.81
N GLU A 217 -20.43 16.18 20.80
CA GLU A 217 -19.29 15.88 19.94
C GLU A 217 -17.97 15.91 20.72
N ASN A 218 -17.15 14.88 20.55
CA ASN A 218 -15.79 14.85 21.10
C ASN A 218 -14.84 15.63 20.18
N VAL A 219 -14.97 16.95 20.18
CA VAL A 219 -14.26 17.87 19.27
C VAL A 219 -12.74 17.63 19.28
N CYS A 220 -12.13 17.41 20.45
CA CYS A 220 -10.69 17.17 20.56
C CYS A 220 -10.25 15.90 19.83
N TYR A 221 -11.04 14.83 19.89
CA TYR A 221 -10.69 13.56 19.25
C TYR A 221 -11.00 13.59 17.76
N ILE A 222 -12.07 14.29 17.36
CA ILE A 222 -12.39 14.57 15.96
C ILE A 222 -11.23 15.33 15.31
N GLU A 223 -10.71 16.36 15.95
CA GLU A 223 -9.55 17.12 15.49
C GLU A 223 -8.30 16.25 15.39
N ALA A 224 -8.07 15.37 16.38
CA ALA A 224 -6.95 14.44 16.36
C ALA A 224 -7.00 13.47 15.17
N VAL A 225 -8.20 13.07 14.71
CA VAL A 225 -8.35 12.28 13.48
C VAL A 225 -7.94 13.10 12.25
N GLY A 226 -8.36 14.35 12.16
CA GLY A 226 -7.95 15.26 11.08
C GLY A 226 -6.43 15.37 11.00
N ARG A 227 -5.78 15.64 12.14
CA ARG A 227 -4.32 15.71 12.23
C ARG A 227 -3.62 14.41 11.82
N ALA A 228 -4.18 13.27 12.22
CA ALA A 228 -3.57 11.97 11.91
C ALA A 228 -3.63 11.66 10.39
N VAL A 229 -4.66 12.13 9.69
CA VAL A 229 -4.72 12.05 8.22
C VAL A 229 -3.69 12.94 7.55
N ASP A 230 -3.47 14.16 8.05
CA ASP A 230 -2.45 15.07 7.48
C ASP A 230 -1.03 14.50 7.59
N GLU A 231 -0.74 13.71 8.62
CA GLU A 231 0.56 13.09 8.86
C GLU A 231 0.77 11.73 8.16
N MET A 232 -0.23 11.25 7.40
CA MET A 232 -0.24 9.92 6.78
C MET A 232 0.77 9.74 5.63
N GLY A 233 1.37 10.83 5.16
CA GLY A 233 2.37 10.84 4.09
C GLY A 233 3.55 9.89 4.35
N GLY A 234 3.85 9.02 3.37
CA GLY A 234 4.96 8.07 3.42
C GLY A 234 4.75 6.87 4.36
N TRP A 235 3.59 6.73 5.00
CA TRP A 235 3.31 5.59 5.90
C TRP A 235 3.42 4.26 5.19
N ARG A 236 2.78 4.15 4.02
CA ARG A 236 2.77 2.93 3.20
C ARG A 236 4.17 2.44 2.88
N ASP A 237 5.03 3.35 2.41
CA ASP A 237 6.40 3.00 2.00
C ASP A 237 7.23 2.53 3.20
N ARG A 238 7.12 3.18 4.36
CA ARG A 238 7.78 2.74 5.59
C ARG A 238 7.29 1.36 6.03
N MET A 239 5.97 1.17 6.10
CA MET A 239 5.36 -0.10 6.50
C MET A 239 5.79 -1.24 5.56
N ARG A 240 5.76 -0.97 4.25
CA ARG A 240 6.21 -1.89 3.20
C ARG A 240 7.68 -2.26 3.35
N SER A 241 8.55 -1.27 3.58
CA SER A 241 9.98 -1.52 3.80
C SER A 241 10.22 -2.44 4.99
N GLY A 242 9.60 -2.14 6.14
CA GLY A 242 9.73 -2.99 7.33
C GLY A 242 9.17 -4.40 7.13
N LYS A 243 8.09 -4.54 6.33
CA LYS A 243 7.53 -5.84 5.94
C LYS A 243 8.51 -6.64 5.07
N VAL A 244 9.10 -6.00 4.07
CA VAL A 244 10.08 -6.64 3.17
C VAL A 244 11.29 -7.12 3.97
N GLU A 245 11.86 -6.27 4.82
CA GLU A 245 12.97 -6.65 5.70
C GLU A 245 12.64 -7.87 6.58
N LEU A 246 11.45 -7.87 7.19
CA LEU A 246 10.97 -8.98 8.03
C LEU A 246 10.88 -10.29 7.22
N VAL A 247 10.24 -10.25 6.06
CA VAL A 247 10.03 -11.44 5.21
C VAL A 247 11.36 -12.01 4.73
N GLU A 248 12.24 -11.15 4.21
CA GLU A 248 13.56 -11.56 3.71
C GLU A 248 14.42 -12.15 4.83
N ALA A 249 14.47 -11.49 5.99
CA ALA A 249 15.25 -11.97 7.12
C ALA A 249 14.69 -13.27 7.73
N LEU A 250 13.37 -13.50 7.72
CA LEU A 250 12.79 -14.78 8.15
C LEU A 250 13.16 -15.90 7.17
N ARG A 251 13.09 -15.65 5.85
CA ARG A 251 13.48 -16.62 4.81
C ARG A 251 14.98 -16.94 4.82
N GLU A 252 15.83 -15.97 5.17
CA GLU A 252 17.28 -16.19 5.31
C GLU A 252 17.60 -17.08 6.52
N ARG A 253 16.84 -16.91 7.62
CA ARG A 253 17.14 -17.55 8.92
C ARG A 253 16.49 -18.91 9.11
N MET A 254 15.41 -19.19 8.40
CA MET A 254 14.66 -20.43 8.53
C MET A 254 14.44 -21.03 7.14
N GLY A 255 14.63 -22.33 7.01
CA GLY A 255 14.55 -23.00 5.72
C GLY A 255 13.12 -23.40 5.37
N GLY A 256 12.76 -23.33 4.09
CA GLY A 256 11.60 -24.01 3.48
C GLY A 256 10.35 -24.08 4.36
N ASP A 257 9.88 -25.30 4.63
CA ASP A 257 8.63 -25.60 5.34
C ASP A 257 8.62 -25.15 6.82
N GLU A 258 9.72 -24.64 7.40
CA GLU A 258 9.75 -24.12 8.77
C GLU A 258 9.02 -22.78 8.92
N VAL A 259 8.80 -22.08 7.80
CA VAL A 259 8.10 -20.79 7.75
C VAL A 259 7.05 -20.80 6.65
N VAL A 260 5.81 -20.48 7.02
CA VAL A 260 4.69 -20.45 6.06
C VAL A 260 4.01 -19.09 6.13
N PHE A 261 4.04 -18.37 5.01
CA PHE A 261 3.33 -17.09 4.88
C PHE A 261 1.91 -17.34 4.39
N ASN A 262 0.93 -17.03 5.23
CA ASN A 262 -0.47 -17.31 4.94
C ASN A 262 -1.00 -16.32 3.91
N CYS A 263 -1.86 -16.80 2.99
CA CYS A 263 -2.63 -15.99 2.05
C CYS A 263 -1.81 -14.98 1.21
N GLY A 264 -0.54 -15.32 0.93
CA GLY A 264 0.38 -14.44 0.19
C GLY A 264 0.75 -13.15 0.91
N SER A 265 0.71 -13.16 2.25
CA SER A 265 1.01 -11.98 3.09
C SER A 265 2.47 -11.52 3.01
N ASP A 266 3.35 -12.28 2.38
CA ASP A 266 4.74 -11.95 2.08
C ASP A 266 4.92 -11.15 0.78
N VAL A 267 4.08 -11.40 -0.22
CA VAL A 267 4.20 -10.79 -1.56
C VAL A 267 3.20 -9.66 -1.80
N GLY A 268 2.09 -9.61 -1.06
CA GLY A 268 1.05 -8.61 -1.26
C GLY A 268 0.18 -8.38 -0.02
N GLY A 269 -0.96 -7.74 -0.23
CA GLY A 269 -1.88 -7.34 0.85
C GLY A 269 -1.53 -5.99 1.47
N GLY A 270 -2.11 -5.68 2.63
CA GLY A 270 -1.84 -4.46 3.37
C GLY A 270 -0.35 -4.28 3.64
N GLU A 271 0.15 -3.06 3.42
CA GLU A 271 1.58 -2.78 3.29
C GLU A 271 2.40 -3.16 4.53
N GLY A 272 1.79 -3.25 5.70
CA GLY A 272 2.47 -3.64 6.94
C GLY A 272 2.09 -4.98 7.55
N THR A 273 1.19 -5.77 6.95
CA THR A 273 0.71 -7.02 7.58
C THR A 273 1.43 -8.24 7.03
N VAL A 274 1.96 -9.06 7.94
CA VAL A 274 2.54 -10.38 7.67
C VAL A 274 1.88 -11.40 8.60
N SER A 275 1.23 -12.39 8.00
CA SER A 275 0.64 -13.54 8.71
C SER A 275 1.52 -14.74 8.49
N VAL A 276 2.26 -15.15 9.52
CA VAL A 276 3.32 -16.16 9.39
C VAL A 276 3.15 -17.27 10.42
N GLY A 277 3.11 -18.52 9.94
CA GLY A 277 3.12 -19.73 10.75
C GLY A 277 4.49 -20.39 10.77
N PHE A 278 4.74 -21.16 11.83
CA PHE A 278 5.99 -21.85 12.12
C PHE A 278 5.70 -23.32 12.41
N PRO A 279 5.24 -24.10 11.42
CA PRO A 279 4.89 -25.48 11.64
C PRO A 279 6.14 -26.26 12.06
N GLY A 280 6.04 -27.02 13.16
CA GLY A 280 7.17 -27.78 13.69
C GLY A 280 7.95 -27.10 14.83
N CYS A 281 7.62 -25.86 15.21
CA CYS A 281 8.25 -25.21 16.37
C CYS A 281 7.86 -25.83 17.73
N GLY A 282 6.88 -26.75 17.76
CA GLY A 282 6.40 -27.40 18.98
C GLY A 282 5.63 -26.50 19.94
N MET A 283 5.30 -25.27 19.54
CA MET A 283 4.58 -24.28 20.35
C MET A 283 3.27 -23.86 19.70
N CYS A 284 2.31 -23.40 20.49
CA CYS A 284 1.14 -22.70 19.97
C CYS A 284 1.41 -21.18 19.80
N SER A 285 0.58 -20.51 19.00
CA SER A 285 0.68 -19.07 18.71
C SER A 285 0.76 -18.20 19.97
N ARG A 286 -0.02 -18.52 21.01
CA ARG A 286 -0.01 -17.79 22.29
C ARG A 286 1.33 -17.91 23.03
N GLU A 287 1.97 -19.08 22.97
CA GLU A 287 3.28 -19.28 23.56
C GLU A 287 4.35 -18.48 22.79
N ILE A 288 4.30 -18.49 21.45
CA ILE A 288 5.19 -17.69 20.60
C ILE A 288 5.04 -16.21 20.93
N VAL A 289 3.81 -15.69 20.99
CA VAL A 289 3.51 -14.29 21.38
C VAL A 289 4.10 -13.95 22.74
N ARG A 290 3.91 -14.81 23.75
CA ARG A 290 4.43 -14.58 25.11
C ARG A 290 5.96 -14.54 25.13
N LYS A 291 6.62 -15.45 24.40
CA LYS A 291 8.09 -15.50 24.31
C LYS A 291 8.66 -14.31 23.53
N CYS A 292 7.98 -13.85 22.48
CA CYS A 292 8.33 -12.62 21.78
C CYS A 292 8.21 -11.40 22.70
N ALA A 293 7.11 -11.29 23.45
CA ALA A 293 6.88 -10.18 24.38
C ALA A 293 7.95 -10.12 25.48
N ALA A 294 8.38 -11.28 26.01
CA ALA A 294 9.48 -11.36 26.97
C ALA A 294 10.84 -10.86 26.40
N LYS A 295 10.97 -10.80 25.07
CA LYS A 295 12.11 -10.25 24.33
C LYS A 295 11.88 -8.83 23.81
N GLY A 296 10.75 -8.22 24.16
CA GLY A 296 10.38 -6.86 23.73
C GLY A 296 9.72 -6.77 22.35
N LEU A 297 9.46 -7.90 21.68
CA LEU A 297 8.72 -7.92 20.41
C LEU A 297 7.24 -8.20 20.66
N TYR A 298 6.37 -7.25 20.31
CA TYR A 298 4.92 -7.36 20.48
C TYR A 298 4.25 -7.77 19.16
N VAL A 299 3.79 -9.01 19.09
CA VAL A 299 3.04 -9.58 17.96
C VAL A 299 1.69 -10.10 18.44
N ALA A 300 0.78 -10.36 17.51
CA ALA A 300 -0.53 -10.93 17.84
C ALA A 300 -0.58 -12.41 17.45
N ALA A 301 -1.31 -13.23 18.22
CA ALA A 301 -1.86 -14.47 17.69
C ALA A 301 -2.99 -14.11 16.71
N GLY A 302 -3.48 -15.07 15.92
CA GLY A 302 -4.76 -14.92 15.20
C GLY A 302 -5.82 -14.24 16.08
N SER A 303 -6.63 -13.37 15.47
CA SER A 303 -7.30 -12.20 16.10
C SER A 303 -7.33 -12.16 17.63
N ALA A 304 -6.73 -11.11 18.22
CA ALA A 304 -6.72 -10.84 19.67
C ALA A 304 -8.12 -10.79 20.34
N CYS A 305 -9.21 -10.77 19.57
CA CYS A 305 -10.59 -10.85 20.04
C CYS A 305 -11.04 -12.29 20.34
N ASP A 306 -10.27 -13.32 20.01
CA ASP A 306 -10.57 -14.74 20.26
C ASP A 306 -10.28 -15.19 21.70
N SER A 307 -10.22 -14.24 22.65
CA SER A 307 -9.94 -14.47 24.09
C SER A 307 -10.88 -15.44 24.82
N GLY A 308 -11.93 -15.93 24.16
CA GLY A 308 -12.91 -16.88 24.68
C GLY A 308 -12.89 -18.28 24.04
N LYS A 309 -12.06 -18.56 23.03
CA LYS A 309 -11.91 -19.92 22.47
C LYS A 309 -10.76 -20.68 23.13
N GLU A 310 -10.83 -22.01 23.06
CA GLU A 310 -9.85 -22.93 23.65
C GLU A 310 -8.40 -22.60 23.25
N GLU A 311 -7.44 -22.96 24.12
CA GLU A 311 -6.02 -22.66 23.94
C GLU A 311 -5.50 -23.11 22.57
N GLY A 312 -5.05 -22.15 21.76
CA GLY A 312 -4.50 -22.44 20.43
C GLY A 312 -5.56 -22.79 19.37
N SER A 313 -6.80 -22.31 19.53
CA SER A 313 -7.87 -22.60 18.57
C SER A 313 -7.50 -22.16 17.15
N TYR A 314 -7.24 -23.17 16.32
CA TYR A 314 -7.44 -23.08 14.88
C TYR A 314 -8.94 -22.95 14.64
N GLY A 315 -9.39 -21.76 14.26
CA GLY A 315 -10.79 -21.49 13.99
C GLY A 315 -11.01 -20.04 13.61
N GLY A 316 -11.81 -19.78 12.58
CA GLY A 316 -12.10 -18.40 12.14
C GLY A 316 -11.45 -18.07 10.80
N VAL A 317 -10.76 -16.93 10.70
CA VAL A 317 -10.30 -16.38 9.41
C VAL A 317 -9.33 -17.31 8.69
N LEU A 318 -8.33 -17.84 9.39
CA LEU A 318 -7.29 -18.67 8.77
C LEU A 318 -7.87 -19.99 8.22
N GLU A 319 -8.73 -20.65 9.01
CA GLU A 319 -9.45 -21.86 8.59
C GLU A 319 -10.35 -21.59 7.38
N LYS A 320 -11.15 -20.51 7.42
CA LYS A 320 -11.99 -20.08 6.29
C LYS A 320 -11.20 -19.68 5.05
N SER A 321 -9.90 -19.41 5.19
CA SER A 321 -8.99 -19.10 4.09
C SER A 321 -8.17 -20.33 3.65
N GLY A 322 -8.49 -21.52 4.15
CA GLY A 322 -7.86 -22.79 3.78
C GLY A 322 -6.44 -23.00 4.33
N VAL A 323 -6.01 -22.19 5.32
CA VAL A 323 -4.73 -22.39 6.00
C VAL A 323 -4.78 -23.70 6.77
N GLU A 324 -3.80 -24.60 6.60
CA GLU A 324 -3.78 -25.86 7.33
C GLU A 324 -3.74 -25.65 8.85
N GLU A 325 -4.42 -26.51 9.61
CA GLU A 325 -4.47 -26.44 11.06
C GLU A 325 -3.09 -26.39 11.73
N ARG A 326 -2.15 -27.23 11.26
CA ARG A 326 -0.77 -27.26 11.78
C ARG A 326 -0.06 -25.92 11.65
N VAL A 327 -0.37 -25.15 10.61
CA VAL A 327 0.17 -23.81 10.36
C VAL A 327 -0.59 -22.80 11.22
N GLY A 328 -1.92 -22.81 11.12
CA GLY A 328 -2.82 -21.89 11.81
C GLY A 328 -2.59 -21.84 13.33
N ARG A 329 -2.38 -22.99 13.98
CA ARG A 329 -2.09 -23.07 15.43
C ARG A 329 -0.79 -22.38 15.85
N THR A 330 0.14 -22.18 14.92
CA THR A 330 1.45 -21.54 15.16
C THR A 330 1.53 -20.13 14.58
N THR A 331 0.47 -19.67 13.90
CA THR A 331 0.47 -18.38 13.21
C THR A 331 0.55 -17.22 14.18
N VAL A 332 1.48 -16.31 13.90
CA VAL A 332 1.50 -14.97 14.48
C VAL A 332 1.31 -13.93 13.39
N ARG A 333 0.62 -12.85 13.74
CA ARG A 333 0.51 -11.67 12.91
C ARG A 333 1.52 -10.64 13.37
N VAL A 334 2.42 -10.29 12.46
CA VAL A 334 3.29 -9.12 12.60
C VAL A 334 2.66 -7.98 11.80
N SER A 335 2.51 -6.83 12.43
CA SER A 335 1.95 -5.64 11.80
C SER A 335 2.94 -4.50 11.97
N THR A 336 3.64 -4.11 10.91
CA THR A 336 4.48 -2.92 10.92
C THR A 336 3.57 -1.70 10.99
N GLY A 337 3.87 -0.80 11.93
CA GLY A 337 3.16 0.47 12.08
C GLY A 337 3.80 1.57 11.24
N TRP A 338 3.17 2.74 11.20
CA TRP A 338 3.74 3.92 10.54
C TRP A 338 5.01 4.47 11.21
N TRP A 339 5.30 4.01 12.43
CA TRP A 339 6.47 4.33 13.24
C TRP A 339 7.65 3.37 13.03
N VAL A 340 7.54 2.40 12.09
CA VAL A 340 8.62 1.45 11.82
C VAL A 340 9.86 2.17 11.30
N GLU A 341 11.01 1.80 11.83
CA GLU A 341 12.32 2.31 11.42
C GLU A 341 13.12 1.26 10.64
N GLU A 342 14.17 1.69 9.95
CA GLU A 342 15.09 0.80 9.24
C GLU A 342 15.71 -0.22 10.20
N GLY A 343 15.63 -1.50 9.84
CA GLY A 343 16.15 -2.61 10.63
C GLY A 343 15.18 -3.18 11.67
N ASP A 344 14.04 -2.54 11.94
CA ASP A 344 13.02 -3.10 12.84
C ASP A 344 12.46 -4.42 12.31
N GLY A 345 12.27 -4.53 10.99
CA GLY A 345 11.80 -5.76 10.34
C GLY A 345 12.79 -6.90 10.52
N LYS A 346 14.08 -6.61 10.29
CA LYS A 346 15.16 -7.57 10.51
C LYS A 346 15.29 -8.00 11.97
N TRP A 347 15.19 -7.06 12.91
CA TRP A 347 15.23 -7.35 14.33
C TRP A 347 14.04 -8.20 14.78
N ALA A 348 12.83 -7.91 14.27
CA ALA A 348 11.66 -8.73 14.53
C ALA A 348 11.84 -10.17 14.01
N ALA A 349 12.43 -10.33 12.82
CA ALA A 349 12.77 -11.64 12.28
C ALA A 349 13.78 -12.41 13.15
N GLU A 350 14.80 -11.72 13.67
CA GLU A 350 15.77 -12.30 14.61
C GLU A 350 15.12 -12.85 15.87
N VAL A 351 14.26 -12.05 16.50
CA VAL A 351 13.56 -12.44 17.72
C VAL A 351 12.60 -13.60 17.44
N LEU A 352 11.84 -13.55 16.34
CA LEU A 352 10.94 -14.63 15.95
C LEU A 352 11.70 -15.94 15.72
N ALA A 353 12.76 -15.91 14.92
CA ALA A 353 13.59 -17.08 14.64
C ALA A 353 14.20 -17.67 15.92
N GLU A 354 14.71 -16.84 16.84
CA GLU A 354 15.22 -17.30 18.13
C GLU A 354 14.12 -17.97 18.97
N VAL A 355 12.93 -17.37 19.03
CA VAL A 355 11.79 -17.91 19.79
C VAL A 355 11.36 -19.27 19.26
N VAL A 356 11.17 -19.39 17.94
CA VAL A 356 10.59 -20.58 17.31
C VAL A 356 11.55 -21.74 17.15
N THR A 357 12.86 -21.46 17.06
CA THR A 357 13.90 -22.50 16.94
C THR A 357 14.58 -22.81 18.28
N GLY A 358 14.47 -21.93 19.28
CA GLY A 358 15.22 -22.01 20.53
C GLY A 358 16.72 -21.74 20.38
N ARG A 359 17.20 -21.44 19.17
CA ARG A 359 18.61 -21.16 18.88
C ARG A 359 18.83 -19.66 19.01
N LYS A 360 19.77 -19.24 19.87
CA LYS A 360 20.25 -17.86 19.84
C LYS A 360 20.87 -17.58 18.50
N VAL A 361 20.16 -16.86 17.64
CA VAL A 361 20.68 -16.43 16.35
C VAL A 361 21.55 -15.18 16.57
N GLY A 362 22.68 -15.34 17.28
CA GLY A 362 23.69 -14.30 17.42
C GLY A 362 24.41 -14.21 18.76
N GLY A 363 25.30 -15.16 19.03
CA GLY A 363 26.55 -14.92 19.76
C GLY A 363 27.61 -15.70 19.01
N GLY A 364 28.65 -15.04 18.49
CA GLY A 364 29.66 -15.70 17.67
C GLY A 364 30.30 -16.86 18.43
N GLU A 365 29.97 -18.09 18.04
CA GLU A 365 30.85 -19.23 18.27
C GLU A 365 31.91 -19.19 17.18
N LYS A 366 33.17 -19.13 17.63
CA LYS A 366 34.31 -19.57 16.83
C LYS A 366 33.97 -20.99 16.36
N VAL A 367 33.62 -21.12 15.08
CA VAL A 367 33.89 -22.36 14.36
C VAL A 367 35.37 -22.62 14.60
N GLU A 368 35.67 -23.74 15.24
CA GLU A 368 37.03 -24.25 15.37
C GLU A 368 37.70 -24.15 14.00
N LYS A 369 38.98 -23.77 13.98
CA LYS A 369 39.79 -23.68 12.78
C LYS A 369 39.89 -25.06 12.11
N GLY A 370 38.85 -25.44 11.37
CA GLY A 370 38.89 -26.31 10.22
C GLY A 370 39.08 -25.41 9.01
N GLU A 371 40.27 -25.52 8.44
CA GLU A 371 40.80 -25.00 7.18
C GLU A 371 39.87 -24.13 6.32
N ALA A 372 40.41 -22.97 5.92
CA ALA A 372 39.80 -22.03 5.00
C ALA A 372 39.30 -22.73 3.72
N VAL A 373 37.99 -22.75 3.50
CA VAL A 373 37.42 -23.12 2.19
C VAL A 373 37.67 -21.97 1.22
N GLU A 374 38.44 -22.28 0.18
CA GLU A 374 38.87 -21.36 -0.88
C GLU A 374 37.72 -20.74 -1.68
N LYS A 375 38.04 -19.58 -2.26
CA LYS A 375 37.34 -18.99 -3.40
C LYS A 375 37.22 -19.99 -4.55
N GLY A 376 35.99 -20.22 -5.03
CA GLY A 376 35.72 -20.79 -6.35
C GLY A 376 34.83 -22.02 -6.30
N SER A 377 33.53 -21.86 -6.50
CA SER A 377 32.68 -22.98 -6.89
C SER A 377 33.12 -23.48 -8.27
N ALA A 378 33.68 -24.69 -8.33
CA ALA A 378 34.15 -25.29 -9.57
C ALA A 378 33.01 -25.41 -10.59
N VAL A 379 33.29 -25.05 -11.85
CA VAL A 379 32.35 -25.19 -12.96
C VAL A 379 32.25 -26.68 -13.31
N GLU A 380 31.09 -27.29 -13.06
CA GLU A 380 30.83 -28.71 -13.30
C GLU A 380 29.60 -28.90 -14.21
N LYS A 381 29.50 -30.08 -14.84
CA LYS A 381 28.36 -30.44 -15.71
C LYS A 381 27.04 -30.36 -14.93
N GLY A 382 26.02 -29.75 -15.52
CA GLY A 382 24.69 -29.57 -14.93
C GLY A 382 24.51 -28.28 -14.11
N LYS A 383 25.56 -27.46 -13.95
CA LYS A 383 25.46 -26.16 -13.28
C LYS A 383 24.94 -25.09 -14.23
N LEU A 384 24.01 -24.27 -13.74
CA LEU A 384 23.60 -23.04 -14.39
C LEU A 384 24.70 -21.99 -14.22
N VAL A 385 25.04 -21.32 -15.32
CA VAL A 385 26.11 -20.33 -15.38
C VAL A 385 25.66 -19.09 -16.14
N THR A 386 26.24 -17.95 -15.77
CA THR A 386 26.16 -16.70 -16.55
C THR A 386 27.51 -16.44 -17.21
N LEU A 387 27.48 -16.12 -18.50
CA LEU A 387 28.66 -15.81 -19.30
C LEU A 387 29.08 -14.35 -19.04
N MET A 388 30.36 -14.11 -18.73
CA MET A 388 30.88 -12.77 -18.41
C MET A 388 32.25 -12.54 -19.05
N GLY A 389 32.58 -11.29 -19.41
CA GLY A 389 33.91 -10.89 -19.88
C GLY A 389 34.33 -11.42 -21.26
N LEU A 390 33.38 -11.83 -22.10
CA LEU A 390 33.61 -12.27 -23.48
C LEU A 390 33.81 -11.07 -24.42
N LYS A 391 34.65 -11.25 -25.45
CA LYS A 391 34.83 -10.25 -26.53
C LYS A 391 33.59 -10.06 -27.40
N ALA A 392 32.73 -11.07 -27.50
CA ALA A 392 31.43 -10.95 -28.15
C ALA A 392 30.43 -10.44 -27.10
N GLU A 393 30.25 -9.13 -27.02
CA GLU A 393 29.46 -8.48 -25.97
C GLU A 393 28.00 -8.93 -25.93
N SER A 394 27.43 -9.32 -27.09
CA SER A 394 26.06 -9.84 -27.19
C SER A 394 25.82 -11.15 -26.44
N LEU A 395 26.87 -11.81 -25.94
CA LEU A 395 26.78 -13.03 -25.13
C LEU A 395 27.12 -12.79 -23.65
N ASN A 396 27.58 -11.60 -23.26
CA ASN A 396 27.80 -11.28 -21.85
C ASN A 396 26.46 -11.07 -21.14
N GLY A 397 26.28 -11.68 -19.97
CA GLY A 397 25.00 -11.76 -19.26
C GLY A 397 24.11 -12.92 -19.71
N ALA A 398 24.40 -13.57 -20.83
CA ALA A 398 23.64 -14.73 -21.30
C ALA A 398 23.74 -15.90 -20.29
N ARG A 399 22.64 -16.61 -20.10
CA ARG A 399 22.54 -17.74 -19.17
C ARG A 399 22.56 -19.07 -19.95
N GLY A 400 23.17 -20.08 -19.35
CA GLY A 400 23.19 -21.42 -19.93
C GLY A 400 23.57 -22.49 -18.93
N GLU A 401 23.48 -23.74 -19.35
CA GLU A 401 23.83 -24.91 -18.54
C GLU A 401 25.13 -25.52 -19.07
N VAL A 402 26.04 -25.88 -18.16
CA VAL A 402 27.30 -26.54 -18.53
C VAL A 402 27.01 -27.98 -18.93
N VAL A 403 27.22 -28.31 -20.20
CA VAL A 403 26.98 -29.65 -20.76
C VAL A 403 28.20 -30.56 -20.55
N GLY A 404 29.39 -29.98 -20.43
CA GLY A 404 30.64 -30.69 -20.17
C GLY A 404 31.88 -29.85 -20.45
N LYS A 405 33.07 -30.46 -20.31
CA LYS A 405 34.33 -29.85 -20.77
C LYS A 405 34.45 -29.99 -22.28
N ASP A 406 34.99 -28.97 -22.95
CA ASP A 406 35.30 -29.03 -24.37
C ASP A 406 36.56 -29.89 -24.57
N SER A 407 36.39 -31.10 -25.11
CA SER A 407 37.49 -32.05 -25.30
C SER A 407 38.52 -31.59 -26.33
N ALA A 408 38.19 -30.60 -27.17
CA ALA A 408 39.11 -30.08 -28.18
C ALA A 408 39.94 -28.87 -27.69
N LYS A 409 39.54 -28.23 -26.57
CA LYS A 409 40.17 -26.99 -26.08
C LYS A 409 40.26 -26.99 -24.56
N GLU A 410 41.49 -27.15 -24.08
CA GLU A 410 41.80 -27.24 -22.65
C GLU A 410 41.36 -25.99 -21.88
N GLY A 411 40.73 -26.20 -20.71
CA GLY A 411 40.22 -25.13 -19.85
C GLY A 411 38.89 -24.47 -20.29
N ARG A 412 38.22 -25.03 -21.31
CA ARG A 412 36.91 -24.55 -21.78
C ARG A 412 35.77 -25.54 -21.48
N PHE A 413 34.57 -25.00 -21.37
CA PHE A 413 33.34 -25.74 -21.11
C PHE A 413 32.34 -25.48 -22.24
N LEU A 414 31.64 -26.54 -22.64
CA LEU A 414 30.49 -26.43 -23.52
C LEU A 414 29.28 -26.01 -22.69
N VAL A 415 28.70 -24.86 -23.03
CA VAL A 415 27.53 -24.30 -22.36
C VAL A 415 26.39 -24.23 -23.37
N LYS A 416 25.27 -24.87 -23.05
CA LYS A 416 24.04 -24.75 -23.82
C LYS A 416 23.28 -23.52 -23.36
N LEU A 417 23.14 -22.53 -24.24
CA LEU A 417 22.46 -21.28 -23.90
C LEU A 417 20.96 -21.52 -23.73
N ALA A 418 20.38 -20.87 -22.73
CA ALA A 418 18.94 -20.92 -22.46
C ALA A 418 18.13 -20.33 -23.63
N GLU A 419 18.66 -19.28 -24.28
CA GLU A 419 18.08 -18.67 -25.46
C GLU A 419 18.62 -19.31 -26.75
N GLY A 420 17.72 -19.92 -27.53
CA GLY A 420 18.02 -20.51 -28.84
C GLY A 420 18.70 -21.88 -28.80
N GLY A 421 19.02 -22.43 -27.61
CA GLY A 421 19.45 -23.82 -27.42
C GLY A 421 20.80 -24.20 -28.04
N ARG A 422 21.54 -23.23 -28.60
CA ARG A 422 22.86 -23.43 -29.21
C ARG A 422 23.93 -23.66 -28.14
N GLU A 423 24.90 -24.52 -28.45
CA GLU A 423 26.05 -24.78 -27.59
C GLU A 423 27.24 -23.89 -27.96
N VAL A 424 27.87 -23.29 -26.96
CA VAL A 424 29.03 -22.43 -27.13
C VAL A 424 30.15 -22.86 -26.19
N SER A 425 31.39 -22.86 -26.70
CA SER A 425 32.58 -23.21 -25.91
C SER A 425 33.17 -21.96 -25.24
N ILE A 426 33.17 -21.92 -23.91
CA ILE A 426 33.53 -20.76 -23.09
C ILE A 426 34.63 -21.13 -22.09
N LYS A 427 35.61 -20.24 -21.85
CA LYS A 427 36.63 -20.48 -20.82
C LYS A 427 36.01 -20.47 -19.43
N GLY A 428 36.50 -21.30 -18.51
CA GLY A 428 36.01 -21.34 -17.14
C GLY A 428 36.03 -19.99 -16.41
N GLU A 429 37.03 -19.15 -16.67
CA GLU A 429 37.15 -17.79 -16.07
C GLU A 429 36.03 -16.83 -16.49
N ASN A 430 35.37 -17.12 -17.61
CA ASN A 430 34.26 -16.35 -18.17
C ASN A 430 32.89 -16.92 -17.75
N LEU A 431 32.84 -17.90 -16.85
CA LEU A 431 31.61 -18.54 -16.38
C LEU A 431 31.42 -18.30 -14.89
N LYS A 432 30.28 -17.73 -14.51
CA LYS A 432 29.88 -17.54 -13.12
C LYS A 432 28.75 -18.50 -12.78
N VAL A 433 29.00 -19.46 -11.87
CA VAL A 433 27.99 -20.41 -11.41
C VAL A 433 26.88 -19.68 -10.66
N VAL A 434 25.64 -19.90 -11.07
CA VAL A 434 24.44 -19.31 -10.47
C VAL A 434 23.92 -20.27 -9.40
N ALA A 435 23.90 -19.84 -8.14
CA ALA A 435 23.18 -20.56 -7.10
C ALA A 435 21.66 -20.47 -7.37
N LEU A 436 20.90 -21.53 -7.11
CA LEU A 436 19.47 -21.64 -7.44
C LEU A 436 18.55 -20.55 -6.81
N ALA A 437 19.11 -19.61 -6.04
CA ALA A 437 18.47 -18.46 -5.42
C ALA A 437 18.45 -17.16 -6.28
N ALA A 438 18.70 -17.21 -7.60
CA ALA A 438 18.84 -16.01 -8.43
C ALA A 438 17.89 -15.96 -9.65
N LEU A 439 16.62 -15.62 -9.40
CA LEU A 439 15.76 -14.94 -10.36
C LEU A 439 15.37 -13.58 -9.75
N GLY A 440 16.25 -12.59 -9.92
CA GLY A 440 16.07 -11.21 -9.50
C GLY A 440 17.41 -10.47 -9.50
N ASN A 441 17.56 -9.48 -10.39
CA ASN A 441 18.77 -8.66 -10.61
C ASN A 441 19.04 -7.80 -9.36
N GLY A 442 20.24 -7.47 -8.88
CA GLY A 442 21.61 -7.54 -9.37
C GLY A 442 22.27 -6.19 -9.09
N GLU A 443 22.95 -5.99 -7.95
CA GLU A 443 23.91 -4.89 -7.74
C GLU A 443 24.83 -5.09 -6.50
N GLU A 444 26.00 -4.43 -6.52
CA GLU A 444 27.24 -4.71 -5.79
C GLU A 444 27.29 -4.28 -4.30
N VAL A 445 27.93 -5.10 -3.46
CA VAL A 445 28.23 -4.81 -2.05
C VAL A 445 29.53 -4.00 -1.91
N ARG A 446 29.44 -2.74 -1.46
CA ARG A 446 30.58 -1.98 -0.90
C ARG A 446 30.68 -2.22 0.60
N LYS A 447 31.90 -2.55 1.07
CA LYS A 447 32.25 -2.66 2.50
C LYS A 447 32.29 -1.28 3.15
N GLU A 448 31.58 -1.08 4.26
CA GLU A 448 31.84 0.02 5.21
C GLU A 448 31.80 -0.41 6.68
N GLU A 449 32.61 0.31 7.46
CA GLU A 449 33.13 0.00 8.78
C GLU A 449 32.10 0.14 9.93
N LYS A 450 32.32 -0.64 11.01
CA LYS A 450 31.60 -0.54 12.28
C LYS A 450 31.69 0.87 12.88
N ARG A 451 30.61 1.65 12.78
CA ARG A 451 30.43 2.87 13.59
C ARG A 451 29.71 2.55 14.90
N LYS A 452 30.35 2.94 16.02
CA LYS A 452 29.74 2.93 17.36
C LYS A 452 28.53 3.87 17.39
N ARG A 453 27.42 3.39 17.98
CA ARG A 453 26.21 4.18 18.28
C ARG A 453 26.57 5.45 19.07
N PRO A 454 26.05 6.63 18.72
CA PRO A 454 25.96 7.73 19.66
C PRO A 454 24.72 7.56 20.55
N ALA A 455 24.90 7.92 21.82
CA ALA A 455 23.83 8.04 22.80
C ALA A 455 22.80 9.08 22.38
N ALA A 456 21.57 8.92 22.87
CA ALA A 456 20.45 9.83 22.69
C ALA A 456 20.85 11.30 22.92
N LEU A 457 20.35 12.22 22.09
CA LEU A 457 19.95 13.59 22.45
C LEU A 457 19.35 14.35 21.25
N THR A 458 18.25 15.03 21.56
CA THR A 458 17.65 16.22 20.93
C THR A 458 18.60 17.12 20.14
N GLY A 459 18.30 17.48 18.87
CA GLY A 459 19.07 18.45 18.07
C GLY A 459 18.48 18.80 16.68
N ARG A 460 18.72 20.03 16.20
CA ARG A 460 18.11 20.79 15.07
C ARG A 460 18.34 20.25 13.63
N PRO A 461 17.55 20.71 12.62
CA PRO A 461 17.63 20.29 11.22
C PRO A 461 18.95 20.69 10.55
N GLY A 462 19.55 19.81 9.74
CA GLY A 462 20.61 20.22 8.80
C GLY A 462 21.82 19.30 8.58
N LYS A 463 21.76 17.99 8.84
CA LYS A 463 22.84 17.07 8.40
C LYS A 463 22.30 15.78 7.82
N TYR A 464 21.87 15.82 6.56
CA TYR A 464 21.66 14.63 5.74
C TYR A 464 22.99 14.21 5.08
N LYS A 465 23.30 12.91 5.07
CA LYS A 465 24.15 12.31 4.03
C LYS A 465 23.22 11.51 3.11
N ALA A 466 23.15 11.90 1.84
CA ALA A 466 22.34 11.25 0.82
C ALA A 466 23.14 10.15 0.09
N GLY A 467 22.46 9.07 -0.29
CA GLY A 467 23.00 7.94 -1.04
C GLY A 467 22.95 8.09 -2.57
N TYR A 468 22.85 9.31 -3.12
CA TYR A 468 22.98 9.57 -4.56
C TYR A 468 23.38 11.04 -4.79
N ASP A 469 24.43 11.31 -5.58
CA ASP A 469 24.89 12.67 -5.91
C ASP A 469 24.41 13.08 -7.30
N TRP A 470 23.24 13.72 -7.36
CA TRP A 470 22.63 14.23 -8.59
C TRP A 470 23.54 15.20 -9.38
N ARG A 471 24.59 15.75 -8.75
CA ARG A 471 25.59 16.61 -9.37
C ARG A 471 26.41 15.92 -10.47
N GLU A 472 26.41 14.59 -10.50
CA GLU A 472 27.07 13.86 -11.60
C GLU A 472 26.24 13.87 -12.90
N VAL A 473 24.92 14.05 -12.81
CA VAL A 473 23.99 14.08 -13.96
C VAL A 473 23.79 15.50 -14.51
N MET A 474 23.86 16.52 -13.65
CA MET A 474 23.76 17.95 -14.04
C MET A 474 25.06 18.70 -13.75
N LYS A 475 26.16 18.35 -14.44
CA LYS A 475 27.44 19.04 -14.26
C LYS A 475 27.37 20.50 -14.71
N GLY A 476 27.54 21.42 -13.75
CA GLY A 476 27.75 22.85 -13.99
C GLY A 476 26.56 23.77 -13.69
N GLN A 477 25.43 23.26 -13.20
CA GLN A 477 24.30 24.09 -12.75
C GLN A 477 24.14 24.04 -11.23
N GLU A 478 23.99 25.21 -10.60
CA GLU A 478 23.59 25.30 -9.19
C GLU A 478 22.07 25.14 -9.07
N ILE A 479 21.62 24.18 -8.26
CA ILE A 479 20.21 24.05 -7.89
C ILE A 479 19.93 24.98 -6.70
N PRO A 480 18.91 25.85 -6.75
CA PRO A 480 18.64 26.76 -5.65
C PRO A 480 18.13 26.01 -4.39
N ARG A 481 18.42 26.56 -3.21
CA ARG A 481 18.13 25.92 -1.91
C ARG A 481 16.63 25.71 -1.68
N GLY A 482 16.19 24.45 -1.65
CA GLY A 482 14.81 24.07 -1.31
C GLY A 482 14.04 23.41 -2.45
N MET A 483 14.62 23.33 -3.65
CA MET A 483 14.06 22.56 -4.77
C MET A 483 14.19 21.06 -4.49
N GLU A 484 13.07 20.33 -4.54
CA GLU A 484 13.05 18.87 -4.39
C GLU A 484 13.07 18.22 -5.78
N VAL A 485 14.13 17.47 -6.06
CA VAL A 485 14.23 16.59 -7.23
C VAL A 485 13.74 15.21 -6.78
N MET A 486 12.56 14.82 -7.28
CA MET A 486 11.99 13.51 -7.02
C MET A 486 12.25 12.65 -8.24
N SER A 487 12.91 11.49 -8.13
CA SER A 487 13.12 10.60 -9.28
C SER A 487 12.37 9.28 -9.12
N SER A 488 11.84 8.76 -10.23
CA SER A 488 12.01 7.36 -10.65
C SER A 488 12.30 7.32 -12.15
N PHE A 489 13.09 6.33 -12.59
CA PHE A 489 13.54 6.12 -13.97
C PHE A 489 12.66 5.05 -14.62
N GLU A 490 11.74 5.43 -15.51
CA GLU A 490 11.15 4.53 -16.51
C GLU A 490 11.30 5.21 -17.87
N ASP A 491 11.77 4.46 -18.87
CA ASP A 491 11.89 4.85 -20.28
C ASP A 491 12.78 6.06 -20.64
N GLY A 492 13.75 6.41 -19.80
CA GLY A 492 14.81 7.37 -20.15
C GLY A 492 14.37 8.84 -20.13
N VAL A 493 13.25 9.14 -19.46
CA VAL A 493 12.67 10.48 -19.34
C VAL A 493 12.63 10.92 -17.88
N VAL A 494 13.19 12.09 -17.56
CA VAL A 494 13.11 12.69 -16.21
C VAL A 494 11.96 13.69 -16.18
N ASP A 495 10.91 13.37 -15.42
CA ASP A 495 9.79 14.28 -15.18
C ASP A 495 9.86 14.96 -13.79
N ILE A 496 9.94 16.30 -13.85
CA ILE A 496 9.49 17.30 -12.89
C ILE A 496 10.24 17.43 -11.53
N ALA A 497 10.79 18.62 -11.30
CA ALA A 497 11.15 19.15 -9.98
C ALA A 497 9.98 19.95 -9.39
N ARG A 498 9.69 19.77 -8.09
CA ARG A 498 8.62 20.50 -7.38
C ARG A 498 9.13 21.86 -6.93
N ILE A 499 8.45 22.94 -7.32
CA ILE A 499 8.76 24.30 -6.84
C ILE A 499 8.09 24.51 -5.47
N PRO A 500 8.83 24.90 -4.42
CA PRO A 500 8.24 25.21 -3.12
C PRO A 500 7.33 26.45 -3.18
N PRO A 501 6.27 26.52 -2.36
CA PRO A 501 5.46 27.73 -2.24
C PRO A 501 6.30 28.92 -1.73
N LYS A 502 6.05 30.13 -2.27
CA LYS A 502 6.73 31.42 -1.98
C LYS A 502 8.07 31.69 -2.67
N TRP A 503 8.45 30.90 -3.67
CA TRP A 503 9.58 31.26 -4.52
C TRP A 503 9.21 32.37 -5.51
N MET A 504 10.16 33.27 -5.74
CA MET A 504 10.01 34.40 -6.65
C MET A 504 10.53 33.99 -8.03
N CYS A 505 9.65 33.99 -9.03
CA CYS A 505 10.01 33.80 -10.43
C CYS A 505 10.14 35.16 -11.10
N ASP A 506 11.33 35.50 -11.57
CA ASP A 506 11.56 36.71 -12.37
C ASP A 506 11.60 36.30 -13.85
N ILE A 507 10.65 36.82 -14.63
CA ILE A 507 10.49 36.49 -16.05
C ILE A 507 11.05 37.65 -16.86
N HIS A 508 12.05 37.37 -17.70
CA HIS A 508 12.63 38.35 -18.59
C HIS A 508 12.16 38.08 -20.03
N LEU A 509 11.42 39.01 -20.59
CA LEU A 509 11.01 38.98 -21.99
C LEU A 509 12.15 39.55 -22.85
N THR A 510 12.60 38.84 -23.87
CA THR A 510 13.58 39.39 -24.83
C THR A 510 13.03 39.29 -26.24
N ASP A 511 13.35 40.28 -27.07
CA ASP A 511 12.89 40.42 -28.46
C ASP A 511 13.65 39.53 -29.47
N GLY A 512 14.34 38.49 -28.99
CA GLY A 512 15.09 37.55 -29.83
C GLY A 512 16.35 38.12 -30.48
N GLY A 513 16.70 39.38 -30.20
CA GLY A 513 17.80 40.11 -30.83
C GLY A 513 19.05 40.31 -29.96
N GLY A 514 19.50 39.31 -29.20
CA GLY A 514 20.87 39.24 -28.67
C GLY A 514 21.42 40.43 -27.86
N GLY A 515 20.58 41.34 -27.38
CA GLY A 515 20.99 42.54 -26.66
C GLY A 515 20.15 42.72 -25.40
N ARG A 516 20.81 42.79 -24.24
CA ARG A 516 20.22 42.84 -22.88
C ARG A 516 19.40 44.10 -22.57
N LYS A 517 18.90 44.84 -23.55
CA LYS A 517 18.58 46.26 -23.38
C LYS A 517 17.12 46.64 -23.07
N ASP A 518 16.11 45.84 -23.37
CA ASP A 518 14.73 46.20 -22.98
C ASP A 518 13.91 44.97 -22.57
N ALA A 519 14.34 44.29 -21.50
CA ALA A 519 13.54 43.20 -20.91
C ALA A 519 12.56 43.78 -19.88
N GLU A 520 11.26 43.73 -20.19
CA GLU A 520 10.22 43.99 -19.20
C GLU A 520 10.29 42.89 -18.13
N ARG A 521 10.45 43.31 -16.87
CA ARG A 521 10.56 42.40 -15.73
C ARG A 521 9.18 42.21 -15.12
N CYS A 522 8.59 41.03 -15.33
CA CYS A 522 7.37 40.67 -14.64
C CYS A 522 7.70 39.70 -13.49
N ARG A 523 7.14 39.97 -12.32
CA ARG A 523 7.39 39.22 -11.09
C ARG A 523 6.12 38.50 -10.70
N ILE A 524 6.16 37.17 -10.73
CA ILE A 524 5.01 36.33 -10.44
C ILE A 524 5.29 35.55 -9.16
N GLU A 525 4.38 35.66 -8.19
CA GLU A 525 4.40 34.85 -6.97
C GLU A 525 3.71 33.51 -7.27
N VAL A 526 4.45 32.40 -7.11
CA VAL A 526 3.91 31.05 -7.36
C VAL A 526 2.99 30.67 -6.19
N MET A 527 1.70 30.94 -6.35
CA MET A 527 0.64 30.70 -5.36
C MET A 527 0.03 29.30 -5.54
N GLY A 528 0.80 28.25 -5.26
CA GLY A 528 0.30 26.87 -5.30
C GLY A 528 1.31 25.86 -4.73
N ARG A 529 0.84 24.88 -3.94
CA ARG A 529 1.71 23.78 -3.46
C ARG A 529 1.84 22.72 -4.56
N GLY A 530 2.98 22.68 -5.24
CA GLY A 530 3.34 21.58 -6.14
C GLY A 530 3.09 21.80 -7.62
N MET A 531 3.21 23.04 -8.09
CA MET A 531 3.25 23.34 -9.52
C MET A 531 4.52 22.73 -10.14
N THR A 532 4.37 22.12 -11.30
CA THR A 532 5.47 21.56 -12.10
C THR A 532 6.07 22.67 -12.96
N MET A 533 7.34 22.58 -13.36
CA MET A 533 7.93 23.64 -14.19
C MET A 533 7.24 23.75 -15.56
N GLY A 534 6.84 22.63 -16.16
CA GLY A 534 6.10 22.63 -17.43
C GLY A 534 4.76 23.38 -17.32
N ALA A 535 3.99 23.11 -16.26
CA ALA A 535 2.73 23.80 -16.03
C ALA A 535 2.93 25.31 -15.76
N LEU A 536 4.02 25.69 -15.09
CA LEU A 536 4.36 27.10 -14.88
C LEU A 536 4.71 27.80 -16.20
N VAL A 537 5.44 27.13 -17.09
CA VAL A 537 5.79 27.66 -18.42
C VAL A 537 4.54 27.80 -19.29
N ASP A 538 3.68 26.78 -19.34
CA ASP A 538 2.44 26.81 -20.11
C ASP A 538 1.54 27.98 -19.66
N GLU A 539 1.38 28.18 -18.34
CA GLU A 539 0.57 29.28 -17.80
C GLU A 539 1.18 30.66 -18.07
N VAL A 540 2.51 30.76 -18.16
CA VAL A 540 3.20 32.00 -18.53
C VAL A 540 3.08 32.25 -20.04
N GLU A 541 3.30 31.25 -20.88
CA GLU A 541 3.16 31.37 -22.35
C GLU A 541 1.72 31.74 -22.75
N GLU A 542 0.72 31.18 -22.06
CA GLU A 542 -0.70 31.50 -22.26
C GLU A 542 -1.02 32.96 -21.90
N ARG A 543 -0.33 33.54 -20.89
CA ARG A 543 -0.57 34.91 -20.41
C ARG A 543 0.19 35.98 -21.17
N VAL A 544 1.40 35.68 -21.68
CA VAL A 544 2.30 36.70 -22.23
C VAL A 544 2.51 36.54 -23.76
N GLY A 545 2.09 35.41 -24.34
CA GLY A 545 2.26 35.10 -25.76
C GLY A 545 3.70 34.69 -26.12
N ARG A 546 3.86 34.09 -27.31
CA ARG A 546 5.14 33.51 -27.79
C ARG A 546 6.25 34.57 -27.94
N LEU A 547 7.07 34.70 -26.92
CA LEU A 547 8.40 35.33 -26.94
C LEU A 547 9.38 34.46 -26.16
N VAL A 548 10.68 34.65 -26.41
CA VAL A 548 11.75 33.88 -25.75
C VAL A 548 11.76 34.22 -24.25
N ILE A 549 11.38 33.25 -23.43
CA ILE A 549 11.29 33.39 -21.98
C ILE A 549 12.63 32.98 -21.36
N ASP A 550 13.34 33.95 -20.76
CA ASP A 550 14.42 33.64 -19.84
C ASP A 550 13.85 33.53 -18.42
N VAL A 551 13.80 32.32 -17.87
CA VAL A 551 13.33 32.06 -16.50
C VAL A 551 14.49 32.19 -15.52
N TYR A 552 14.32 33.06 -14.52
CA TYR A 552 15.24 33.18 -13.40
C TYR A 552 14.56 32.71 -12.11
N LEU A 553 15.19 31.73 -11.45
CA LEU A 553 14.77 31.25 -10.14
C LEU A 553 15.81 31.70 -9.11
N ASP A 554 15.39 32.57 -8.19
CA ASP A 554 16.25 33.17 -7.15
C ASP A 554 17.55 33.78 -7.71
N GLY A 555 17.46 34.42 -8.89
CA GLY A 555 18.58 35.09 -9.56
C GLY A 555 19.45 34.20 -10.45
N VAL A 556 19.18 32.89 -10.54
CA VAL A 556 19.92 31.97 -11.42
C VAL A 556 19.17 31.78 -12.75
N LYS A 557 19.84 32.06 -13.88
CA LYS A 557 19.28 31.85 -15.22
C LYS A 557 19.16 30.35 -15.50
N TRP A 558 17.96 29.84 -15.72
CA TRP A 558 17.75 28.47 -16.15
C TRP A 558 17.74 28.42 -17.69
N GLY A 559 18.61 27.58 -18.25
CA GLY A 559 19.13 27.71 -19.63
C GLY A 559 18.16 27.37 -20.77
N ASP A 560 18.62 27.71 -21.97
CA ASP A 560 17.95 27.59 -23.28
C ASP A 560 17.38 26.17 -23.52
N MET A 561 16.05 26.07 -23.58
CA MET A 561 15.33 24.79 -23.50
C MET A 561 15.48 23.93 -24.76
N GLU A 562 15.77 24.51 -25.93
CA GLU A 562 15.91 23.73 -27.17
C GLU A 562 17.07 22.72 -27.09
N ALA A 563 18.21 23.11 -26.50
CA ALA A 563 19.37 22.22 -26.35
C ALA A 563 19.19 21.15 -25.25
N THR A 564 18.28 21.39 -24.31
CA THR A 564 18.02 20.47 -23.18
C THR A 564 17.03 19.37 -23.58
N VAL A 565 16.05 19.71 -24.40
CA VAL A 565 15.04 18.78 -24.94
C VAL A 565 15.67 17.76 -25.89
N GLU A 566 16.64 18.17 -26.73
CA GLU A 566 17.26 17.29 -27.74
C GLU A 566 18.19 16.21 -27.12
N LYS A 567 18.82 16.50 -25.97
CA LYS A 567 19.70 15.53 -25.27
C LYS A 567 18.96 14.52 -24.41
N ALA A 568 17.75 14.85 -23.95
CA ALA A 568 17.04 14.08 -22.93
C ALA A 568 15.97 13.12 -23.48
N LYS A 569 15.69 13.13 -24.80
CA LYS A 569 14.67 12.25 -25.45
C LYS A 569 13.35 12.16 -24.67
N LEU A 570 12.92 13.26 -24.07
CA LEU A 570 11.65 13.38 -23.37
C LEU A 570 10.56 13.53 -24.44
N PHE A 571 9.55 12.65 -24.43
CA PHE A 571 8.28 12.62 -25.20
C PHE A 571 8.14 11.65 -26.40
N GLU A 572 7.10 10.81 -26.34
CA GLU A 572 6.24 10.46 -27.48
C GLU A 572 4.80 10.93 -27.19
N CYS A 573 4.26 11.78 -28.07
CA CYS A 573 2.92 12.37 -27.95
C CYS A 573 1.99 11.79 -29.03
N LYS A 574 0.91 11.11 -28.63
CA LYS A 574 -0.22 10.81 -29.54
C LYS A 574 -1.56 11.25 -28.93
N LYS A 575 -2.01 12.40 -29.46
CA LYS A 575 -3.40 12.85 -29.70
C LYS A 575 -4.45 12.67 -28.59
N VAL A 576 -4.92 13.81 -28.08
CA VAL A 576 -6.35 14.16 -28.16
C VAL A 576 -6.48 15.64 -28.58
N ALA A 577 -6.51 15.87 -29.88
CA ALA A 577 -7.13 17.06 -30.46
C ALA A 577 -8.57 16.68 -30.82
N ALA A 578 -9.55 17.29 -30.14
CA ALA A 578 -10.87 17.69 -30.66
C ALA A 578 -11.89 17.86 -29.52
N LYS A 579 -11.89 19.02 -28.85
CA LYS A 579 -13.11 19.66 -28.31
C LYS A 579 -12.85 21.08 -27.77
N LEU A 580 -12.28 21.96 -28.58
CA LEU A 580 -12.35 23.41 -28.35
C LEU A 580 -12.53 24.14 -29.68
N THR A 581 -13.69 23.95 -30.28
CA THR A 581 -14.28 24.85 -31.29
C THR A 581 -15.80 24.80 -31.15
N SER A 582 -16.34 25.65 -30.26
CA SER A 582 -17.62 26.37 -30.39
C SER A 582 -18.16 26.84 -29.04
N ALA A 583 -17.55 27.90 -28.51
CA ALA A 583 -18.18 28.94 -27.69
C ALA A 583 -17.15 30.09 -27.65
N GLY A 584 -17.31 31.22 -28.35
CA GLY A 584 -18.56 31.80 -28.82
C GLY A 584 -19.36 32.24 -27.61
#